data_AF-A0A8R2QTU7-F1
#
_entry.id   AF-A0A8R2QTU7-F1
#
_cell.length_a   1.000
_cell.length_b   1.000
_cell.length_c   1.000
_cell.angle_alpha   90.00
_cell.angle_beta   90.00
_cell.angle_gamma   90.00
#
_symmetry.space_group_name_H-M   'P 1'
#
loop_
_entity.id
_entity.type
_entity.pdbx_description
1 polymer ?
#
loop_
_entity_poly.entity_id
_entity_poly.type
_entity_poly.pdbx_seq_one_letter_code
_entity_poly.pdbx_strand_id
1 'polypeptide(L)'
;MLRCLGGVWWGAHPATLRLVYNAVIRSVLDFGTFFLDPGNVAGFRKLDLIQSRALRIVSGAMKSSPVNALQIECCDPPLNLRRQYLSDRFIFRIVQFHNHPLISKLEFLSKKVPSSHKPLPCLLKSFLKFKQLQAPTHSFQVLPLFGASYDSLLLSPVICFSLGIEKSDFNANENFNCNVNSKWPNWHQIYTDASKHSSGCVGVGVYHKQYNIVQKIKLPPESSVFTGECFGLLKALEYVLSFKLKKTVVFTDSLSALQSLAKFSLKLNPFFHVIFECKRKLLHCQSHNYLVSFCWVPSHCGISGNVKADSLANSATVTGDVYPYKNFGHDLAALPGICLHKSWNMCWEESGRIKGRFLYAIQSSVPRKPWFAKLSFGKTATSTIIRMRLGHNSLPVHLHKLVSFVFYYL
;
A
#
# COMPACT_ATOMS: atom_id res chain seq x y z
N MET A 1 -28.41 14.30 8.50
CA MET A 1 -27.81 13.01 8.93
C MET A 1 -26.70 13.16 9.97
N LEU A 2 -25.50 13.66 9.65
CA LEU A 2 -24.38 13.73 10.62
C LEU A 2 -24.71 14.49 11.92
N ARG A 3 -25.43 15.62 11.80
CA ARG A 3 -25.93 16.39 12.96
C ARG A 3 -26.94 15.61 13.80
N CYS A 4 -27.78 14.80 13.16
CA CYS A 4 -28.79 13.97 13.82
C CYS A 4 -28.14 12.86 14.67
N LEU A 5 -26.94 12.41 14.30
CA LEU A 5 -26.18 11.37 15.03
C LEU A 5 -25.17 11.97 16.01
N GLY A 6 -24.89 13.27 15.91
CA GLY A 6 -23.82 13.99 16.61
C GLY A 6 -24.32 14.99 17.65
N GLY A 7 -25.24 14.59 18.53
CA GLY A 7 -25.73 15.45 19.63
C GLY A 7 -24.63 15.92 20.59
N VAL A 8 -24.93 16.86 21.48
CA VAL A 8 -23.91 17.40 22.43
C VAL A 8 -23.69 16.44 23.62
N TRP A 9 -24.77 15.90 24.16
CA TRP A 9 -24.79 15.04 25.36
C TRP A 9 -25.09 13.57 25.06
N TRP A 10 -25.59 13.30 23.85
CA TRP A 10 -25.97 11.97 23.35
C TRP A 10 -25.45 11.81 21.92
N GLY A 11 -25.41 10.57 21.41
CA GLY A 11 -25.09 10.29 20.01
C GLY A 11 -23.88 9.39 19.80
N ALA A 12 -23.50 9.20 18.54
CA ALA A 12 -22.52 8.19 18.16
C ALA A 12 -21.08 8.59 18.50
N HIS A 13 -20.23 7.58 18.72
CA HIS A 13 -18.80 7.74 18.94
C HIS A 13 -18.12 8.42 17.73
N PRO A 14 -17.07 9.27 17.91
CA PRO A 14 -16.36 9.92 16.81
C PRO A 14 -15.88 8.96 15.70
N ALA A 15 -15.48 7.74 16.05
CA ALA A 15 -15.12 6.72 15.05
C ALA A 15 -16.29 6.38 14.12
N THR A 16 -17.49 6.18 14.67
CA THR A 16 -18.72 5.90 13.93
C THR A 16 -19.16 7.11 13.11
N LEU A 17 -19.12 8.32 13.68
CA LEU A 17 -19.44 9.55 12.94
C LEU A 17 -18.49 9.76 11.76
N ARG A 18 -17.20 9.45 11.94
CA ARG A 18 -16.21 9.49 10.86
C ARG A 18 -16.51 8.47 9.76
N LEU A 19 -17.00 7.27 10.09
CA LEU A 19 -17.44 6.30 9.09
C LEU A 19 -18.62 6.85 8.27
N VAL A 20 -19.62 7.44 8.92
CA VAL A 20 -20.76 8.08 8.22
C VAL A 20 -20.31 9.26 7.36
N TYR A 21 -19.42 10.12 7.87
CA TYR A 21 -18.79 11.19 7.09
C TYR A 21 -18.11 10.66 5.83
N ASN A 22 -17.30 9.61 5.97
CA ASN A 22 -16.56 9.01 4.86
C ASN A 22 -17.50 8.44 3.80
N ALA A 23 -18.59 7.79 4.22
CA ALA A 23 -19.53 7.10 3.35
C ALA A 23 -20.47 8.06 2.60
N VAL A 24 -20.90 9.15 3.24
CA VAL A 24 -21.98 10.02 2.71
C VAL A 24 -21.47 11.36 2.20
N ILE A 25 -20.55 12.00 2.92
CA ILE A 25 -20.09 13.36 2.57
C ILE A 25 -18.79 13.29 1.77
N ARG A 26 -17.77 12.61 2.30
CA ARG A 26 -16.45 12.57 1.67
C ARG A 26 -16.49 11.85 0.32
N SER A 27 -17.30 10.80 0.18
CA SER A 27 -17.54 10.10 -1.08
C SER A 27 -18.04 11.03 -2.18
N VAL A 28 -18.96 11.95 -1.86
CA VAL A 28 -19.47 12.97 -2.79
C VAL A 28 -18.38 14.02 -3.09
N LEU A 29 -17.64 14.47 -2.08
CA LEU A 29 -16.52 15.41 -2.27
C LEU A 29 -15.38 14.82 -3.12
N ASP A 30 -15.22 13.49 -3.09
CA ASP A 30 -14.19 12.76 -3.84
C ASP A 30 -14.61 12.47 -5.28
N PHE A 31 -15.91 12.43 -5.59
CA PHE A 31 -16.39 12.04 -6.90
C PHE A 31 -15.94 13.03 -7.98
N GLY A 32 -15.10 12.57 -8.92
CA GLY A 32 -14.58 13.38 -10.04
C GLY A 32 -13.76 14.60 -9.64
N THR A 33 -13.42 14.77 -8.36
CA THR A 33 -12.88 16.01 -7.79
C THR A 33 -11.57 16.48 -8.41
N PHE A 34 -10.74 15.54 -8.88
CA PHE A 34 -9.46 15.84 -9.51
C PHE A 34 -9.59 16.36 -10.95
N PHE A 35 -10.75 16.21 -11.59
CA PHE A 35 -11.06 16.87 -12.87
C PHE A 35 -11.41 18.36 -12.69
N LEU A 36 -11.80 18.77 -11.48
CA LEU A 36 -12.17 20.15 -11.17
C LEU A 36 -10.94 21.05 -10.93
N ASP A 37 -9.73 20.47 -10.80
CA ASP A 37 -8.49 21.19 -10.53
C ASP A 37 -7.68 21.43 -11.83
N PRO A 38 -7.24 22.66 -12.14
CA PRO A 38 -7.43 23.89 -11.37
C PRO A 38 -8.84 24.48 -11.56
N GLY A 39 -9.38 25.11 -10.53
CA GLY A 39 -10.75 25.63 -10.53
C GLY A 39 -10.91 26.89 -9.68
N ASN A 40 -12.15 27.35 -9.53
CA ASN A 40 -12.47 28.57 -8.79
C ASN A 40 -12.12 28.42 -7.29
N VAL A 41 -11.22 29.28 -6.79
CA VAL A 41 -10.78 29.33 -5.39
C VAL A 41 -11.95 29.50 -4.42
N ALA A 42 -12.94 30.36 -4.75
CA ALA A 42 -14.11 30.55 -3.91
C ALA A 42 -14.98 29.28 -3.83
N GLY A 43 -15.06 28.53 -4.92
CA GLY A 43 -15.73 27.23 -4.96
C GLY A 43 -15.04 26.21 -4.06
N PHE A 44 -13.71 26.07 -4.15
CA PHE A 44 -12.96 25.17 -3.29
C PHE A 44 -13.06 25.55 -1.81
N ARG A 45 -13.04 26.85 -1.47
CA ARG A 45 -13.26 27.31 -0.08
C ARG A 45 -14.62 26.86 0.47
N LYS A 46 -15.69 26.86 -0.35
CA LYS A 46 -16.99 26.33 0.07
C LYS A 46 -16.93 24.84 0.40
N LEU A 47 -16.16 24.04 -0.36
CA LEU A 47 -15.95 22.62 -0.08
C LEU A 47 -15.14 22.39 1.20
N ASP A 48 -14.07 23.18 1.41
CA ASP A 48 -13.27 23.11 2.65
C ASP A 48 -14.11 23.46 3.89
N LEU A 49 -15.06 24.40 3.75
CA LEU A 49 -16.04 24.70 4.80
C LEU A 49 -16.97 23.52 5.10
N ILE A 50 -17.38 22.75 4.08
CA ILE A 50 -18.18 21.54 4.29
C ILE A 50 -17.37 20.48 5.05
N GLN A 51 -16.13 20.20 4.62
CA GLN A 51 -15.23 19.27 5.32
C GLN A 51 -15.04 19.70 6.78
N SER A 52 -14.62 20.94 7.02
CA SER A 52 -14.33 21.43 8.38
C SER A 52 -15.56 21.39 9.28
N ARG A 53 -16.76 21.73 8.78
CA ARG A 53 -18.02 21.58 9.53
C ARG A 53 -18.29 20.12 9.90
N ALA A 54 -18.06 19.18 8.98
CA ALA A 54 -18.22 17.76 9.25
C ALA A 54 -17.22 17.26 10.30
N LEU A 55 -15.93 17.63 10.18
CA LEU A 55 -14.90 17.23 11.13
C LEU A 55 -15.16 17.79 12.54
N ARG A 56 -15.71 18.99 12.68
CA ARG A 56 -16.14 19.52 13.99
C ARG A 56 -17.26 18.69 14.61
N ILE A 57 -18.24 18.25 13.80
CA ILE A 57 -19.32 17.37 14.29
C ILE A 57 -18.75 16.02 14.73
N VAL A 58 -17.86 15.43 13.92
CA VAL A 58 -17.20 14.15 14.22
C VAL A 58 -16.41 14.21 15.52
N SER A 59 -15.62 15.26 15.71
CA SER A 59 -14.75 15.43 16.87
C SER A 59 -15.43 16.04 18.09
N GLY A 60 -16.64 16.57 17.94
CA GLY A 60 -17.26 17.41 18.97
C GLY A 60 -16.49 18.70 19.25
N ALA A 61 -15.60 19.16 18.35
CA ALA A 61 -14.74 20.32 18.58
C ALA A 61 -15.51 21.65 18.57
N MET A 62 -14.92 22.67 19.19
CA MET A 62 -15.48 24.02 19.23
C MET A 62 -15.48 24.68 17.85
N LYS A 63 -16.35 25.69 17.62
CA LYS A 63 -16.35 26.45 16.36
C LYS A 63 -15.04 27.21 16.10
N SER A 64 -14.33 27.57 17.16
CA SER A 64 -13.04 28.28 17.11
C SER A 64 -11.86 27.39 16.75
N SER A 65 -11.98 26.05 16.83
CA SER A 65 -10.83 25.14 16.64
C SER A 65 -10.20 25.29 15.24
N PRO A 66 -8.87 25.30 15.09
CA PRO A 66 -8.20 25.43 13.79
C PRO A 66 -8.51 24.26 12.85
N VAL A 67 -8.75 24.54 11.56
CA VAL A 67 -9.13 23.52 10.57
C VAL A 67 -8.01 22.51 10.33
N ASN A 68 -6.77 22.96 10.22
CA ASN A 68 -5.61 22.09 10.04
C ASN A 68 -5.42 21.14 11.23
N ALA A 69 -5.62 21.62 12.47
CA ALA A 69 -5.59 20.77 13.65
C ALA A 69 -6.72 19.72 13.66
N LEU A 70 -7.93 20.08 13.22
CA LEU A 70 -9.03 19.13 13.08
C LEU A 70 -8.74 18.02 12.06
N GLN A 71 -8.09 18.37 10.95
CA GLN A 71 -7.67 17.41 9.92
C GLN A 71 -6.70 16.38 10.48
N ILE A 72 -5.73 16.81 11.31
CA ILE A 72 -4.77 15.91 11.98
C ILE A 72 -5.47 15.02 12.99
N GLU A 73 -6.27 15.61 13.87
CA GLU A 73 -6.95 14.90 14.95
C GLU A 73 -7.93 13.85 14.43
N CYS A 74 -8.63 14.15 13.32
CA CYS A 74 -9.54 13.21 12.65
C CYS A 74 -8.86 12.32 11.61
N CYS A 75 -7.56 12.45 11.39
CA CYS A 75 -6.84 11.85 10.26
C CYS A 75 -7.60 11.96 8.92
N ASP A 76 -8.03 13.16 8.55
CA ASP A 76 -8.65 13.47 7.26
C ASP A 76 -7.83 14.57 6.56
N PRO A 77 -7.21 14.29 5.40
CA PRO A 77 -6.30 15.24 4.76
C PRO A 77 -7.04 16.48 4.21
N PRO A 78 -6.35 17.62 4.06
CA PRO A 78 -6.83 18.74 3.24
C PRO A 78 -7.37 18.29 1.88
N LEU A 79 -8.48 18.89 1.42
CA LEU A 79 -9.14 18.46 0.18
C LEU A 79 -8.24 18.60 -1.05
N ASN A 80 -7.39 19.62 -1.13
CA ASN A 80 -6.43 19.77 -2.23
C ASN A 80 -5.43 18.60 -2.30
N LEU A 81 -4.88 18.15 -1.16
CA LEU A 81 -4.00 16.98 -1.12
C LEU A 81 -4.78 15.70 -1.43
N ARG A 82 -6.04 15.62 -0.98
CA ARG A 82 -6.93 14.49 -1.29
C ARG A 82 -7.25 14.40 -2.78
N ARG A 83 -7.49 15.52 -3.47
CA ARG A 83 -7.66 15.57 -4.94
C ARG A 83 -6.42 15.04 -5.66
N GLN A 84 -5.23 15.51 -5.27
CA GLN A 84 -3.98 15.03 -5.87
C GLN A 84 -3.78 13.52 -5.63
N TYR A 85 -4.07 13.02 -4.42
CA TYR A 85 -4.02 11.60 -4.11
C TYR A 85 -4.95 10.75 -4.99
N LEU A 86 -6.19 11.20 -5.21
CA LEU A 86 -7.16 10.50 -6.07
C LEU A 86 -6.71 10.53 -7.54
N SER A 87 -6.15 11.66 -7.98
CA SER A 87 -5.54 11.79 -9.31
C SER A 87 -4.38 10.81 -9.52
N ASP A 88 -3.46 10.74 -8.56
CA ASP A 88 -2.32 9.82 -8.60
C ASP A 88 -2.79 8.36 -8.69
N ARG A 89 -3.79 7.98 -7.88
CA ARG A 89 -4.40 6.64 -7.93
C ARG A 89 -5.05 6.34 -9.27
N PHE A 90 -5.73 7.33 -9.85
CA PHE A 90 -6.38 7.18 -11.14
C PHE A 90 -5.35 6.96 -12.25
N ILE A 91 -4.32 7.82 -12.33
CA ILE A 91 -3.23 7.68 -13.31
C ILE A 91 -2.54 6.32 -13.18
N PHE A 92 -2.09 5.94 -11.98
CA PHE A 92 -1.40 4.66 -11.78
C PHE A 92 -2.28 3.44 -12.05
N ARG A 93 -3.61 3.59 -12.06
CA ARG A 93 -4.52 2.53 -12.52
C ARG A 93 -4.60 2.46 -14.03
N ILE A 94 -4.79 3.60 -14.71
CA ILE A 94 -5.03 3.61 -16.16
C ILE A 94 -3.78 3.26 -16.99
N VAL A 95 -2.58 3.58 -16.48
CA VAL A 95 -1.30 3.25 -17.15
C VAL A 95 -1.02 1.74 -17.20
N GLN A 96 -1.77 0.94 -16.46
CA GLN A 96 -1.71 -0.52 -16.51
C GLN A 96 -2.46 -1.10 -17.71
N PHE A 97 -3.14 -0.27 -18.51
CA PHE A 97 -3.84 -0.71 -19.71
C PHE A 97 -3.12 -0.15 -20.94
N HIS A 98 -2.80 -1.00 -21.93
CA HIS A 98 -1.99 -0.61 -23.09
C HIS A 98 -2.56 0.59 -23.85
N ASN A 99 -3.88 0.65 -24.05
CA ASN A 99 -4.52 1.59 -24.98
C ASN A 99 -5.56 2.49 -24.29
N HIS A 100 -5.25 3.00 -23.09
CA HIS A 100 -6.19 3.90 -22.43
C HIS A 100 -6.26 5.26 -23.15
N PRO A 101 -7.44 5.73 -23.63
CA PRO A 101 -7.56 6.89 -24.51
C PRO A 101 -7.16 8.23 -23.86
N LEU A 102 -7.06 8.26 -22.53
CA LEU A 102 -6.61 9.45 -21.81
C LEU A 102 -5.08 9.64 -21.88
N ILE A 103 -4.30 8.57 -22.05
CA ILE A 103 -2.83 8.65 -22.03
C ILE A 103 -2.32 9.49 -23.20
N SER A 104 -2.80 9.25 -24.42
CA SER A 104 -2.42 10.05 -25.59
C SER A 104 -2.80 11.53 -25.44
N LYS A 105 -3.97 11.82 -24.84
CA LYS A 105 -4.39 13.19 -24.55
C LYS A 105 -3.47 13.86 -23.52
N LEU A 106 -3.08 13.14 -22.46
CA LEU A 106 -2.15 13.64 -21.44
C LEU A 106 -0.75 13.83 -21.99
N GLU A 107 -0.30 12.98 -22.90
CA GLU A 107 0.98 13.16 -23.62
C GLU A 107 0.97 14.43 -24.45
N PHE A 108 -0.07 14.63 -25.25
CA PHE A 108 -0.24 15.85 -26.04
C PHE A 108 -0.24 17.10 -25.15
N LEU A 109 -1.01 17.09 -24.07
CA LEU A 109 -1.05 18.19 -23.10
C LEU A 109 0.32 18.42 -22.45
N SER A 110 1.03 17.35 -22.07
CA SER A 110 2.35 17.47 -21.42
C SER A 110 3.39 18.19 -22.28
N LYS A 111 3.29 18.08 -23.61
CA LYS A 111 4.18 18.78 -24.56
C LYS A 111 3.84 20.28 -24.69
N LYS A 112 2.59 20.68 -24.46
CA LYS A 112 2.12 22.08 -24.59
C LYS A 112 2.29 22.93 -23.32
N VAL A 113 2.51 22.29 -22.18
CA VAL A 113 2.55 22.94 -20.86
C VAL A 113 3.84 23.71 -20.50
N PRO A 114 5.03 23.49 -21.10
CA PRO A 114 6.25 24.25 -20.72
C PRO A 114 6.11 25.78 -20.78
N SER A 115 5.10 26.31 -21.47
CA SER A 115 4.96 27.74 -21.78
C SER A 115 3.92 28.49 -20.93
N SER A 116 3.40 27.94 -19.83
CA SER A 116 2.34 28.58 -19.05
C SER A 116 2.67 28.80 -17.57
N HIS A 117 2.48 30.02 -17.06
CA HIS A 117 2.55 30.36 -15.63
C HIS A 117 1.33 29.87 -14.81
N LYS A 118 0.35 29.21 -15.44
CA LYS A 118 -0.87 28.75 -14.77
C LYS A 118 -0.62 27.48 -13.93
N PRO A 119 -1.36 27.27 -12.82
CA PRO A 119 -1.21 26.08 -12.01
C PRO A 119 -1.56 24.82 -12.82
N LEU A 120 -0.68 23.81 -12.77
CA LEU A 120 -0.90 22.56 -13.49
C LEU A 120 -2.10 21.79 -12.90
N PRO A 121 -2.98 21.22 -13.74
CA PRO A 121 -4.03 20.30 -13.30
C PRO A 121 -3.49 19.10 -12.55
N CYS A 122 -4.25 18.60 -11.55
CA CYS A 122 -3.92 17.40 -10.79
C CYS A 122 -3.55 16.22 -11.68
N LEU A 123 -4.34 15.95 -12.74
CA LEU A 123 -4.11 14.84 -13.67
C LEU A 123 -2.76 14.94 -14.38
N LEU A 124 -2.40 16.15 -14.82
CA LEU A 124 -1.14 16.37 -15.49
C LEU A 124 0.04 16.23 -14.52
N LYS A 125 -0.09 16.76 -13.30
CA LYS A 125 0.91 16.55 -12.23
C LYS A 125 1.13 15.07 -11.95
N SER A 126 0.04 14.30 -11.81
CA SER A 126 0.09 12.84 -11.61
C SER A 126 0.74 12.12 -12.79
N PHE A 127 0.45 12.55 -14.02
CA PHE A 127 1.02 11.97 -15.23
C PHE A 127 2.53 12.27 -15.39
N LEU A 128 2.95 13.50 -15.10
CA LEU A 128 4.37 13.86 -15.10
C LEU A 128 5.14 13.10 -14.02
N LYS A 129 4.55 12.94 -12.83
CA LYS A 129 5.09 12.10 -11.77
C LYS A 129 5.22 10.64 -12.19
N PHE A 130 4.25 10.10 -12.91
CA PHE A 130 4.34 8.75 -13.51
C PHE A 130 5.49 8.65 -14.52
N LYS A 131 5.68 9.65 -15.38
CA LYS A 131 6.79 9.69 -16.33
C LYS A 131 8.17 9.74 -15.69
N GLN A 132 8.28 10.16 -14.43
CA GLN A 132 9.52 10.20 -13.66
C GLN A 132 9.90 8.85 -13.03
N LEU A 133 9.04 7.83 -13.11
CA LEU A 133 9.36 6.50 -12.59
C LEU A 133 10.53 5.88 -13.37
N GLN A 134 11.43 5.21 -12.65
CA GLN A 134 12.66 4.68 -13.24
C GLN A 134 12.42 3.48 -14.16
N ALA A 135 11.39 2.68 -13.86
CA ALA A 135 11.09 1.47 -14.59
C ALA A 135 9.78 1.58 -15.39
N PRO A 136 9.73 0.99 -16.60
CA PRO A 136 8.49 0.89 -17.36
C PRO A 136 7.44 0.12 -16.57
N THR A 137 6.17 0.49 -16.77
CA THR A 137 5.05 -0.21 -16.13
C THR A 137 4.59 -1.36 -16.99
N HIS A 138 4.33 -2.51 -16.36
CA HIS A 138 3.69 -3.62 -17.03
C HIS A 138 2.23 -3.24 -17.32
N SER A 139 1.90 -3.20 -18.60
CA SER A 139 0.56 -2.98 -19.09
C SER A 139 -0.10 -4.30 -19.49
N PHE A 140 -1.43 -4.32 -19.45
CA PHE A 140 -2.26 -5.46 -19.86
C PHE A 140 -3.26 -5.02 -20.93
N GLN A 141 -3.65 -5.93 -21.82
CA GLN A 141 -4.77 -5.69 -22.74
C GLN A 141 -6.10 -5.93 -22.01
N VAL A 142 -6.13 -7.01 -21.23
CA VAL A 142 -7.24 -7.43 -20.38
C VAL A 142 -6.70 -7.63 -18.97
N LEU A 143 -7.52 -7.43 -17.93
CA LEU A 143 -7.09 -7.67 -16.56
C LEU A 143 -6.53 -9.09 -16.39
N PRO A 144 -5.43 -9.29 -15.64
CA PRO A 144 -4.79 -10.59 -15.44
C PRO A 144 -5.76 -11.72 -15.07
N LEU A 145 -6.74 -11.44 -14.22
CA LEU A 145 -7.78 -12.39 -13.83
C LEU A 145 -8.57 -12.94 -15.04
N PHE A 146 -8.93 -12.08 -15.99
CA PHE A 146 -9.73 -12.44 -17.15
C PHE A 146 -8.90 -12.92 -18.34
N GLY A 147 -7.57 -12.76 -18.28
CA GLY A 147 -6.64 -13.33 -19.26
C GLY A 147 -6.18 -14.76 -18.93
N ALA A 148 -6.41 -15.23 -17.70
CA ALA A 148 -6.04 -16.57 -17.26
C ALA A 148 -7.06 -17.63 -17.73
N SER A 149 -6.59 -18.83 -18.08
CA SER A 149 -7.47 -19.96 -18.40
C SER A 149 -8.26 -20.43 -17.17
N TYR A 150 -9.45 -20.98 -17.41
CA TYR A 150 -10.31 -21.51 -16.35
C TYR A 150 -9.59 -22.54 -15.47
N ASP A 151 -8.85 -23.47 -16.09
CA ASP A 151 -8.09 -24.51 -15.37
C ASP A 151 -7.01 -23.92 -14.46
N SER A 152 -6.32 -22.87 -14.92
CA SER A 152 -5.32 -22.15 -14.11
C SER A 152 -5.97 -21.46 -12.91
N LEU A 153 -7.20 -20.95 -13.07
CA LEU A 153 -7.93 -20.29 -11.99
C LEU A 153 -8.43 -21.27 -10.92
N LEU A 154 -8.78 -22.50 -11.31
CA LEU A 154 -9.20 -23.55 -10.38
C LEU A 154 -8.05 -24.30 -9.72
N LEU A 155 -6.83 -24.15 -10.25
CA LEU A 155 -5.66 -24.85 -9.76
C LEU A 155 -5.42 -24.59 -8.26
N SER A 156 -5.33 -25.69 -7.51
CA SER A 156 -4.94 -25.70 -6.11
C SER A 156 -3.52 -26.26 -5.97
N PRO A 157 -2.52 -25.43 -5.61
CA PRO A 157 -1.14 -25.85 -5.46
C PRO A 157 -0.96 -26.77 -4.24
N VAL A 158 -0.01 -27.71 -4.32
CA VAL A 158 0.41 -28.52 -3.17
C VAL A 158 1.35 -27.67 -2.31
N ILE A 159 0.88 -27.25 -1.13
CA ILE A 159 1.62 -26.37 -0.22
C ILE A 159 1.73 -27.01 1.17
N CYS A 160 2.95 -27.06 1.69
CA CYS A 160 3.27 -27.48 3.04
C CYS A 160 3.55 -26.24 3.91
N PHE A 161 2.66 -25.92 4.85
CA PHE A 161 2.81 -24.72 5.69
C PHE A 161 3.66 -24.93 6.95
N SER A 162 3.99 -26.17 7.31
CA SER A 162 4.85 -26.48 8.44
C SER A 162 5.61 -27.78 8.20
N LEU A 163 6.89 -27.78 8.56
CA LEU A 163 7.73 -28.98 8.67
C LEU A 163 8.05 -29.32 10.13
N GLY A 164 7.33 -28.71 11.09
CA GLY A 164 7.58 -28.91 12.52
C GLY A 164 8.94 -28.36 12.97
N ILE A 165 9.34 -27.20 12.45
CA ILE A 165 10.58 -26.53 12.83
C ILE A 165 10.23 -25.21 13.47
N GLU A 166 10.73 -25.00 14.68
CA GLU A 166 10.53 -23.78 15.43
C GLU A 166 11.77 -22.88 15.35
N LYS A 167 11.57 -21.57 15.58
CA LYS A 167 12.67 -20.60 15.53
C LYS A 167 13.74 -20.82 16.60
N SER A 168 13.37 -21.47 17.70
CA SER A 168 14.22 -21.79 18.85
C SER A 168 14.98 -23.10 18.72
N ASP A 169 14.79 -23.88 17.66
CA ASP A 169 15.42 -25.19 17.52
C ASP A 169 16.93 -25.06 17.32
N PHE A 170 17.71 -25.55 18.29
CA PHE A 170 19.17 -25.55 18.24
C PHE A 170 19.73 -26.34 17.03
N ASN A 171 19.05 -27.43 16.66
CA ASN A 171 19.38 -28.29 15.52
C ASN A 171 18.42 -28.12 14.32
N ALA A 172 17.85 -26.92 14.14
CA ALA A 172 16.85 -26.64 13.10
C ALA A 172 17.26 -27.14 11.71
N ASN A 173 18.51 -26.93 11.31
CA ASN A 173 19.00 -27.35 9.99
C ASN A 173 19.08 -28.88 9.84
N GLU A 174 19.47 -29.62 10.88
CA GLU A 174 19.52 -31.09 10.83
C GLU A 174 18.11 -31.68 10.79
N ASN A 175 17.23 -31.22 11.68
CA ASN A 175 15.82 -31.62 11.72
C ASN A 175 15.12 -31.29 10.39
N PHE A 176 15.42 -30.13 9.79
CA PHE A 176 14.95 -29.77 8.46
C PHE A 176 15.39 -30.78 7.40
N ASN A 177 16.68 -31.08 7.33
CA ASN A 177 17.19 -32.01 6.32
C ASN A 177 16.61 -33.41 6.49
N CYS A 178 16.41 -33.89 7.72
CA CYS A 178 15.74 -35.17 8.01
C CYS A 178 14.28 -35.17 7.51
N ASN A 179 13.50 -34.14 7.85
CA ASN A 179 12.10 -34.03 7.44
C ASN A 179 11.95 -33.89 5.92
N VAL A 180 12.84 -33.14 5.27
CA VAL A 180 12.86 -33.00 3.81
C VAL A 180 13.24 -34.31 3.13
N ASN A 181 14.24 -35.03 3.63
CA ASN A 181 14.66 -36.32 3.07
C ASN A 181 13.58 -37.40 3.24
N SER A 182 12.83 -37.37 4.35
CA SER A 182 11.69 -38.27 4.58
C SER A 182 10.52 -37.97 3.63
N LYS A 183 10.14 -36.70 3.49
CA LYS A 183 8.95 -36.29 2.72
C LYS A 183 9.18 -36.19 1.20
N TRP A 184 10.37 -35.76 0.79
CA TRP A 184 10.74 -35.51 -0.60
C TRP A 184 12.09 -36.14 -0.96
N PRO A 185 12.22 -37.48 -0.87
CA PRO A 185 13.47 -38.17 -1.18
C PRO A 185 13.84 -37.99 -2.66
N ASN A 186 15.06 -37.51 -2.92
CA ASN A 186 15.59 -37.24 -4.26
C ASN A 186 14.83 -36.17 -5.08
N TRP A 187 14.08 -35.28 -4.44
CA TRP A 187 13.48 -34.13 -5.12
C TRP A 187 14.50 -32.99 -5.24
N HIS A 188 14.42 -32.22 -6.33
CA HIS A 188 15.16 -30.96 -6.47
C HIS A 188 14.69 -29.96 -5.40
N GLN A 189 15.63 -29.29 -4.75
CA GLN A 189 15.36 -28.33 -3.69
C GLN A 189 15.72 -26.94 -4.19
N ILE A 190 14.71 -26.11 -4.40
CA ILE A 190 14.86 -24.71 -4.79
C ILE A 190 14.46 -23.82 -3.63
N TYR A 191 15.27 -22.83 -3.29
CA TYR A 191 15.00 -21.85 -2.25
C TYR A 191 14.82 -20.48 -2.89
N THR A 192 13.85 -19.70 -2.40
CA THR A 192 13.56 -18.37 -2.90
C THR A 192 13.38 -17.39 -1.77
N ASP A 193 13.88 -16.18 -1.94
CA ASP A 193 13.74 -15.08 -0.97
C ASP A 193 13.75 -13.73 -1.70
N ALA A 194 13.23 -12.68 -1.07
CA ALA A 194 13.30 -11.32 -1.57
C ALA A 194 13.61 -10.30 -0.46
N SER A 195 14.43 -9.31 -0.82
CA SER A 195 14.82 -8.27 0.13
C SER A 195 14.81 -6.87 -0.49
N LYS A 196 14.71 -5.87 0.38
CA LYS A 196 14.67 -4.46 -0.02
C LYS A 196 15.32 -3.60 1.05
N HIS A 197 16.28 -2.77 0.64
CA HIS A 197 16.80 -1.71 1.50
C HIS A 197 15.83 -0.51 1.54
N SER A 198 15.90 0.33 2.58
CA SER A 198 14.92 1.37 2.94
C SER A 198 14.48 2.32 1.79
N SER A 199 15.28 2.48 0.74
CA SER A 199 14.91 3.18 -0.50
C SER A 199 15.48 2.52 -1.77
N GLY A 200 15.85 1.24 -1.69
CA GLY A 200 16.53 0.52 -2.78
C GLY A 200 15.58 -0.25 -3.69
N CYS A 201 16.16 -0.83 -4.73
CA CYS A 201 15.53 -1.88 -5.54
C CYS A 201 15.18 -3.10 -4.67
N VAL A 202 14.20 -3.89 -5.12
CA VAL A 202 13.93 -5.20 -4.53
C VAL A 202 14.84 -6.22 -5.19
N GLY A 203 15.61 -6.95 -4.41
CA GLY A 203 16.39 -8.09 -4.87
C GLY A 203 15.61 -9.38 -4.65
N VAL A 204 15.72 -10.31 -5.60
CA VAL A 204 15.13 -11.65 -5.52
C VAL A 204 16.24 -12.67 -5.72
N GLY A 205 16.35 -13.61 -4.79
CA GLY A 205 17.29 -14.72 -4.85
C GLY A 205 16.55 -16.02 -5.16
N VAL A 206 17.07 -16.80 -6.11
CA VAL A 206 16.64 -18.19 -6.34
C VAL A 206 17.86 -19.09 -6.31
N TYR A 207 17.80 -20.16 -5.52
CA TYR A 207 18.91 -21.06 -5.29
C TYR A 207 18.51 -22.52 -5.46
N HIS A 208 19.12 -23.22 -6.41
CA HIS A 208 18.98 -24.67 -6.56
C HIS A 208 20.14 -25.37 -5.85
N LYS A 209 19.83 -26.04 -4.73
CA LYS A 209 20.83 -26.60 -3.80
C LYS A 209 21.70 -27.67 -4.43
N GLN A 210 21.12 -28.64 -5.15
CA GLN A 210 21.82 -29.82 -5.66
C GLN A 210 22.94 -29.48 -6.65
N TYR A 211 22.70 -28.53 -7.55
CA TYR A 211 23.67 -28.13 -8.57
C TYR A 211 24.36 -26.81 -8.25
N ASN A 212 24.11 -26.24 -7.07
CA ASN A 212 24.62 -24.95 -6.65
C ASN A 212 24.35 -23.80 -7.66
N ILE A 213 23.20 -23.85 -8.33
CA ILE A 213 22.81 -22.84 -9.33
C ILE A 213 22.10 -21.68 -8.63
N VAL A 214 22.51 -20.47 -8.97
CA VAL A 214 21.98 -19.23 -8.39
C VAL A 214 21.36 -18.35 -9.47
N GLN A 215 20.27 -17.68 -9.14
CA GLN A 215 19.74 -16.57 -9.92
C GLN A 215 19.54 -15.37 -8.98
N LYS A 216 19.95 -14.20 -9.44
CA LYS A 216 19.81 -12.92 -8.74
C LYS A 216 19.05 -11.98 -9.64
N ILE A 217 17.89 -11.51 -9.20
CA ILE A 217 17.04 -10.67 -10.03
C ILE A 217 16.79 -9.36 -9.29
N LYS A 218 16.85 -8.26 -10.03
CA LYS A 218 16.61 -6.91 -9.52
C LYS A 218 15.29 -6.40 -10.07
N LEU A 219 14.35 -6.14 -9.17
CA LEU A 219 13.09 -5.48 -9.45
C LEU A 219 13.17 -3.98 -9.12
N PRO A 220 12.35 -3.13 -9.76
CA PRO A 220 12.37 -1.68 -9.54
C PRO A 220 12.16 -1.25 -8.08
N PRO A 221 12.62 -0.05 -7.70
CA PRO A 221 12.48 0.47 -6.34
C PRO A 221 11.03 0.70 -5.92
N GLU A 222 10.09 0.84 -6.86
CA GLU A 222 8.67 0.93 -6.53
C GLU A 222 8.07 -0.43 -6.12
N SER A 223 8.72 -1.55 -6.45
CA SER A 223 8.25 -2.90 -6.12
C SER A 223 8.23 -3.13 -4.60
N SER A 224 7.24 -3.87 -4.12
CA SER A 224 7.21 -4.35 -2.73
C SER A 224 8.04 -5.62 -2.55
N VAL A 225 8.51 -5.88 -1.33
CA VAL A 225 9.18 -7.15 -0.98
C VAL A 225 8.25 -8.32 -1.31
N PHE A 226 6.96 -8.19 -0.98
CA PHE A 226 5.94 -9.18 -1.32
C PHE A 226 5.87 -9.52 -2.83
N THR A 227 6.01 -8.52 -3.71
CA THR A 227 6.13 -8.77 -5.16
C THR A 227 7.37 -9.60 -5.46
N GLY A 228 8.51 -9.25 -4.85
CA GLY A 228 9.76 -10.01 -4.97
C GLY A 228 9.60 -11.47 -4.57
N GLU A 229 8.95 -11.74 -3.42
CA GLU A 229 8.67 -13.10 -2.94
C GLU A 229 7.88 -13.91 -3.95
N CYS A 230 6.77 -13.34 -4.44
CA CYS A 230 5.93 -14.00 -5.45
C CYS A 230 6.70 -14.18 -6.77
N PHE A 231 7.58 -13.24 -7.11
CA PHE A 231 8.42 -13.31 -8.29
C PHE A 231 9.50 -14.39 -8.18
N GLY A 232 10.03 -14.63 -6.97
CA GLY A 232 10.90 -15.76 -6.67
C GLY A 232 10.23 -17.09 -6.97
N LEU A 233 8.96 -17.27 -6.53
CA LEU A 233 8.17 -18.45 -6.87
C LEU A 233 7.95 -18.60 -8.38
N LEU A 234 7.64 -17.50 -9.08
CA LEU A 234 7.49 -17.52 -10.54
C LEU A 234 8.78 -17.99 -11.22
N LYS A 235 9.93 -17.48 -10.78
CA LYS A 235 11.24 -17.82 -11.34
C LYS A 235 11.65 -19.25 -11.05
N ALA A 236 11.33 -19.76 -9.87
CA ALA A 236 11.49 -21.18 -9.57
C ALA A 236 10.67 -22.06 -10.52
N LEU A 237 9.41 -21.70 -10.81
CA LEU A 237 8.57 -22.44 -11.78
C LEU A 237 9.09 -22.34 -13.23
N GLU A 238 9.55 -21.16 -13.65
CA GLU A 238 10.17 -20.97 -14.97
C GLU A 238 11.45 -21.81 -15.11
N TYR A 239 12.23 -21.91 -14.04
CA TYR A 239 13.42 -22.74 -13.97
C TYR A 239 13.06 -24.24 -14.06
N VAL A 240 12.06 -24.70 -13.30
CA VAL A 240 11.57 -26.09 -13.37
C VAL A 240 11.15 -26.46 -14.79
N LEU A 241 10.40 -25.59 -15.47
CA LEU A 241 9.94 -25.84 -16.85
C LEU A 241 11.10 -25.86 -17.84
N SER A 242 12.02 -24.90 -17.75
CA SER A 242 13.17 -24.78 -18.66
C SER A 242 14.11 -25.97 -18.56
N PHE A 243 14.38 -26.44 -17.34
CA PHE A 243 15.28 -27.57 -17.07
C PHE A 243 14.54 -28.92 -16.94
N LYS A 244 13.22 -28.95 -17.15
CA LYS A 244 12.38 -30.16 -17.17
C LYS A 244 12.48 -30.98 -15.87
N LEU A 245 12.54 -30.31 -14.72
CA LEU A 245 12.73 -30.95 -13.41
C LEU A 245 11.47 -31.72 -12.99
N LYS A 246 11.57 -33.05 -12.91
CA LYS A 246 10.42 -33.94 -12.69
C LYS A 246 9.81 -33.86 -11.30
N LYS A 247 10.62 -33.69 -10.26
CA LYS A 247 10.20 -33.66 -8.86
C LYS A 247 10.93 -32.52 -8.15
N THR A 248 10.20 -31.48 -7.78
CA THR A 248 10.78 -30.26 -7.22
C THR A 248 10.00 -29.76 -6.01
N VAL A 249 10.70 -29.42 -4.95
CA VAL A 249 10.17 -28.68 -3.80
C VAL A 249 10.76 -27.28 -3.80
N VAL A 250 9.89 -26.27 -3.73
CA VAL A 250 10.26 -24.86 -3.64
C VAL A 250 10.04 -24.37 -2.21
N PHE A 251 11.11 -23.96 -1.54
CA PHE A 251 11.12 -23.42 -0.19
C PHE A 251 11.11 -21.88 -0.22
N THR A 252 10.29 -21.27 0.62
CA THR A 252 10.24 -19.81 0.85
C THR A 252 9.86 -19.56 2.30
N ASP A 253 10.36 -18.49 2.90
CA ASP A 253 9.92 -18.04 4.21
C ASP A 253 8.74 -17.05 4.14
N SER A 254 8.31 -16.68 2.93
CA SER A 254 7.16 -15.82 2.71
C SER A 254 5.84 -16.60 2.79
N LEU A 255 5.33 -16.73 4.02
CA LEU A 255 3.99 -17.27 4.28
C LEU A 255 2.91 -16.52 3.47
N SER A 256 3.08 -15.20 3.32
CA SER A 256 2.16 -14.35 2.57
C SER A 256 2.11 -14.68 1.07
N ALA A 257 3.25 -15.03 0.46
CA ALA A 257 3.31 -15.45 -0.95
C ALA A 257 2.62 -16.80 -1.15
N LEU A 258 2.88 -17.76 -0.26
CA LEU A 258 2.22 -19.08 -0.28
C LEU A 258 0.72 -18.98 -0.06
N GLN A 259 0.26 -18.19 0.91
CA GLN A 259 -1.16 -17.93 1.13
C GLN A 259 -1.82 -17.30 -0.09
N SER A 260 -1.12 -16.40 -0.78
CA SER A 260 -1.62 -15.78 -2.02
C SER A 260 -1.71 -16.77 -3.16
N LEU A 261 -0.73 -17.67 -3.30
CA LEU A 261 -0.76 -18.74 -4.29
C LEU A 261 -1.88 -19.76 -4.00
N ALA A 262 -2.09 -20.10 -2.72
CA ALA A 262 -3.15 -21.00 -2.26
C ALA A 262 -4.55 -20.42 -2.43
N LYS A 263 -4.69 -19.09 -2.41
CA LYS A 263 -5.99 -18.42 -2.42
C LYS A 263 -6.75 -18.74 -3.69
N PHE A 264 -8.06 -18.97 -3.55
CA PHE A 264 -8.97 -19.09 -4.69
C PHE A 264 -8.90 -17.84 -5.57
N SER A 265 -8.75 -18.04 -6.88
CA SER A 265 -8.34 -17.01 -7.82
C SER A 265 -9.32 -15.84 -7.91
N LEU A 266 -10.64 -16.09 -7.78
CA LEU A 266 -11.65 -15.02 -7.78
C LEU A 266 -11.61 -14.13 -6.53
N LYS A 267 -10.92 -14.57 -5.45
CA LYS A 267 -10.69 -13.76 -4.25
C LYS A 267 -9.37 -12.99 -4.30
N LEU A 268 -8.56 -13.16 -5.34
CA LEU A 268 -7.30 -12.42 -5.52
C LEU A 268 -7.56 -11.00 -6.02
N ASN A 269 -6.56 -10.13 -5.84
CA ASN A 269 -6.55 -8.84 -6.51
C ASN A 269 -6.43 -9.08 -8.04
N PRO A 270 -7.40 -8.64 -8.86
CA PRO A 270 -7.40 -8.93 -10.29
C PRO A 270 -6.22 -8.32 -11.05
N PHE A 271 -5.52 -7.34 -10.45
CA PHE A 271 -4.34 -6.70 -11.00
C PHE A 271 -3.03 -7.44 -10.66
N PHE A 272 -3.06 -8.45 -9.78
CA PHE A 272 -1.84 -9.10 -9.30
C PHE A 272 -1.36 -10.21 -10.26
N HIS A 273 -0.77 -9.79 -11.36
CA HIS A 273 -0.34 -10.64 -12.47
C HIS A 273 0.62 -11.78 -12.08
N VAL A 274 1.58 -11.53 -11.18
CA VAL A 274 2.63 -12.51 -10.84
C VAL A 274 2.04 -13.82 -10.32
N ILE A 275 0.99 -13.77 -9.48
CA ILE A 275 0.35 -15.00 -8.96
C ILE A 275 -0.43 -15.74 -10.05
N PHE A 276 -1.13 -15.03 -10.94
CA PHE A 276 -1.81 -15.67 -12.06
C PHE A 276 -0.81 -16.38 -12.99
N GLU A 277 0.35 -15.77 -13.22
CA GLU A 277 1.45 -16.40 -13.96
C GLU A 277 2.02 -17.62 -13.22
N CYS A 278 2.20 -17.56 -11.90
CA CYS A 278 2.61 -18.74 -11.12
C CYS A 278 1.62 -19.88 -11.30
N LYS A 279 0.31 -19.64 -11.21
CA LYS A 279 -0.72 -20.66 -11.41
C LYS A 279 -0.69 -21.22 -12.83
N ARG A 280 -0.55 -20.36 -13.83
CA ARG A 280 -0.44 -20.77 -15.24
C ARG A 280 0.78 -21.66 -15.49
N LYS A 281 1.94 -21.28 -14.94
CA LYS A 281 3.18 -22.06 -15.04
C LYS A 281 3.08 -23.37 -14.28
N LEU A 282 2.44 -23.38 -13.12
CA LEU A 282 2.21 -24.60 -12.35
C LEU A 282 1.28 -25.58 -13.07
N LEU A 283 0.23 -25.10 -13.73
CA LEU A 283 -0.61 -25.93 -14.60
C LEU A 283 0.21 -26.54 -15.75
N HIS A 284 1.11 -25.75 -16.35
CA HIS A 284 2.01 -26.24 -17.39
C HIS A 284 3.02 -27.28 -16.87
N CYS A 285 3.48 -27.16 -15.63
CA CYS A 285 4.27 -28.21 -14.97
C CYS A 285 3.46 -29.50 -14.86
N GLN A 286 2.20 -29.42 -14.42
CA GLN A 286 1.32 -30.59 -14.30
C GLN A 286 1.06 -31.26 -15.65
N SER A 287 0.84 -30.49 -16.73
CA SER A 287 0.65 -31.06 -18.07
C SER A 287 1.87 -31.80 -18.60
N HIS A 288 3.07 -31.51 -18.07
CA HIS A 288 4.33 -32.20 -18.40
C HIS A 288 4.71 -33.30 -17.40
N ASN A 289 3.80 -33.61 -16.46
CA ASN A 289 4.04 -34.54 -15.34
C ASN A 289 5.24 -34.12 -14.47
N TYR A 290 5.41 -32.81 -14.25
CA TYR A 290 6.37 -32.27 -13.28
C TYR A 290 5.65 -32.03 -11.95
N LEU A 291 6.07 -32.76 -10.93
CA LEU A 291 5.55 -32.63 -9.58
C LEU A 291 6.26 -31.49 -8.87
N VAL A 292 5.52 -30.40 -8.62
CA VAL A 292 6.01 -29.24 -7.89
C VAL A 292 5.23 -29.10 -6.59
N SER A 293 5.95 -29.10 -5.46
CA SER A 293 5.41 -28.77 -4.14
C SER A 293 6.05 -27.48 -3.64
N PHE A 294 5.30 -26.71 -2.86
CA PHE A 294 5.84 -25.54 -2.15
C PHE A 294 5.88 -25.82 -0.66
N CYS A 295 6.87 -25.27 0.03
CA CYS A 295 6.98 -25.44 1.47
C CYS A 295 7.42 -24.14 2.14
N TRP A 296 6.70 -23.77 3.20
CA TRP A 296 7.13 -22.69 4.07
C TRP A 296 8.30 -23.14 4.94
N VAL A 297 9.26 -22.25 5.16
CA VAL A 297 10.36 -22.43 6.11
C VAL A 297 10.47 -21.21 7.04
N PRO A 298 10.84 -21.39 8.32
CA PRO A 298 11.01 -20.25 9.21
C PRO A 298 12.26 -19.45 8.85
N SER A 299 12.12 -18.12 8.82
CA SER A 299 13.23 -17.20 8.56
C SER A 299 14.24 -17.17 9.70
N HIS A 300 15.52 -17.00 9.36
CA HIS A 300 16.66 -16.87 10.28
C HIS A 300 16.90 -18.04 11.25
N CYS A 301 16.53 -19.27 10.86
CA CYS A 301 16.75 -20.49 11.65
C CYS A 301 18.01 -21.28 11.27
N GLY A 302 18.96 -20.67 10.55
CA GLY A 302 20.18 -21.35 10.12
C GLY A 302 19.99 -22.44 9.05
N ILE A 303 18.82 -22.54 8.42
CA ILE A 303 18.59 -23.45 7.29
C ILE A 303 19.46 -23.01 6.11
N SER A 304 20.45 -23.82 5.75
CA SER A 304 21.53 -23.42 4.82
C SER A 304 21.03 -22.92 3.47
N GLY A 305 19.99 -23.58 2.91
CA GLY A 305 19.38 -23.18 1.65
C GLY A 305 18.67 -21.83 1.73
N ASN A 306 17.95 -21.56 2.83
CA ASN A 306 17.26 -20.29 3.04
C ASN A 306 18.26 -19.14 3.28
N VAL A 307 19.28 -19.38 4.11
CA VAL A 307 20.36 -18.40 4.34
C VAL A 307 21.06 -18.03 3.03
N LYS A 308 21.26 -18.99 2.13
CA LYS A 308 21.82 -18.72 0.82
C LYS A 308 20.87 -17.87 -0.05
N ALA A 309 19.58 -18.19 -0.06
CA ALA A 309 18.58 -17.41 -0.79
C ALA A 309 18.48 -15.97 -0.29
N ASP A 310 18.47 -15.75 1.04
CA ASP A 310 18.49 -14.42 1.67
C ASP A 310 19.73 -13.62 1.29
N SER A 311 20.91 -14.23 1.38
CA SER A 311 22.16 -13.61 0.94
C SER A 311 22.12 -13.21 -0.54
N LEU A 312 21.56 -14.08 -1.40
CA LEU A 312 21.39 -13.78 -2.82
C LEU A 312 20.41 -12.63 -3.03
N ALA A 313 19.26 -12.62 -2.36
CA ALA A 313 18.28 -11.55 -2.43
C ALA A 313 18.88 -10.20 -2.02
N ASN A 314 19.60 -10.16 -0.89
CA ASN A 314 20.32 -8.97 -0.42
C ASN A 314 21.34 -8.48 -1.45
N SER A 315 22.18 -9.36 -2.00
CA SER A 315 23.13 -8.98 -3.05
C SER A 315 22.46 -8.55 -4.37
N ALA A 316 21.28 -9.09 -4.68
CA ALA A 316 20.53 -8.83 -5.91
C ALA A 316 19.96 -7.41 -5.95
N THR A 317 19.73 -6.77 -4.79
CA THR A 317 19.33 -5.36 -4.71
C THR A 317 20.30 -4.44 -5.47
N VAL A 318 21.59 -4.79 -5.51
CA VAL A 318 22.66 -4.02 -6.18
C VAL A 318 23.16 -4.73 -7.44
N THR A 319 23.32 -6.05 -7.41
CA THR A 319 24.01 -6.82 -8.48
C THR A 319 23.09 -7.78 -9.24
N GLY A 320 21.79 -7.74 -9.00
CA GLY A 320 20.83 -8.61 -9.66
C GLY A 320 20.57 -8.21 -11.12
N ASP A 321 20.20 -9.20 -11.91
CA ASP A 321 19.83 -9.04 -13.31
C ASP A 321 18.55 -8.23 -13.46
N VAL A 322 18.53 -7.32 -14.41
CA VAL A 322 17.50 -6.28 -14.60
C VAL A 322 16.41 -6.78 -15.58
N TYR A 323 16.22 -8.09 -15.71
CA TYR A 323 15.28 -8.66 -16.68
C TYR A 323 14.26 -9.60 -16.02
N PRO A 324 12.95 -9.29 -16.03
CA PRO A 324 12.29 -8.07 -16.54
C PRO A 324 12.22 -6.94 -15.48
N TYR A 325 12.83 -5.78 -15.76
CA TYR A 325 12.71 -4.59 -14.91
C TYR A 325 11.43 -3.80 -15.22
N LYS A 326 10.32 -4.20 -14.60
CA LYS A 326 9.00 -3.58 -14.79
C LYS A 326 8.28 -3.36 -13.48
N ASN A 327 7.58 -2.23 -13.39
CA ASN A 327 6.67 -1.92 -12.29
C ASN A 327 5.33 -2.62 -12.50
N PHE A 328 4.81 -3.21 -11.44
CA PHE A 328 3.47 -3.80 -11.46
C PHE A 328 2.44 -2.87 -10.86
N GLY A 329 1.22 -2.98 -11.38
CA GLY A 329 0.12 -2.08 -11.02
C GLY A 329 -0.24 -2.01 -9.54
N HIS A 330 -0.16 -3.15 -8.84
CA HIS A 330 -0.44 -3.22 -7.41
C HIS A 330 0.62 -2.52 -6.55
N ASP A 331 1.88 -2.52 -6.99
CA ASP A 331 2.97 -1.78 -6.33
C ASP A 331 2.80 -0.27 -6.54
N LEU A 332 2.47 0.15 -7.76
CA LEU A 332 2.16 1.55 -8.06
C LEU A 332 0.95 2.07 -7.26
N ALA A 333 -0.02 1.22 -6.94
CA ALA A 333 -1.19 1.61 -6.15
C ALA A 333 -0.86 2.04 -4.71
N ALA A 334 0.31 1.66 -4.17
CA ALA A 334 0.76 2.07 -2.85
C ALA A 334 1.39 3.48 -2.84
N LEU A 335 2.04 3.88 -3.93
CA LEU A 335 2.78 5.15 -4.04
C LEU A 335 1.94 6.40 -3.73
N PRO A 336 0.68 6.55 -4.19
CA PRO A 336 -0.14 7.72 -3.90
C PRO A 336 -0.31 7.96 -2.40
N GLY A 337 -0.45 6.90 -1.61
CA GLY A 337 -0.61 7.00 -0.16
C GLY A 337 0.65 7.52 0.53
N ILE A 338 1.82 7.03 0.09
CA ILE A 338 3.13 7.49 0.57
C ILE A 338 3.32 8.98 0.26
N CYS A 339 3.01 9.38 -0.98
CA CYS A 339 3.15 10.77 -1.39
C CYS A 339 2.17 11.70 -0.68
N LEU A 340 0.90 11.30 -0.51
CA LEU A 340 -0.08 12.04 0.28
C LEU A 340 0.44 12.26 1.70
N HIS A 341 0.95 11.21 2.35
CA HIS A 341 1.45 11.30 3.71
C HIS A 341 2.66 12.23 3.82
N LYS A 342 3.61 12.13 2.89
CA LYS A 342 4.78 13.03 2.82
C LYS A 342 4.35 14.49 2.64
N SER A 343 3.52 14.78 1.64
CA SER A 343 3.02 16.14 1.38
C SER A 343 2.21 16.70 2.54
N TRP A 344 1.43 15.86 3.22
CA TRP A 344 0.63 16.29 4.36
C TRP A 344 1.49 16.55 5.59
N ASN A 345 2.52 15.73 5.87
CA ASN A 345 3.49 16.01 6.94
C ASN A 345 4.17 17.36 6.73
N MET A 346 4.67 17.64 5.52
CA MET A 346 5.30 18.94 5.21
C MET A 346 4.33 20.12 5.44
N CYS A 347 3.07 19.98 4.99
CA CYS A 347 2.04 21.00 5.23
C CYS A 347 1.71 21.16 6.72
N TRP A 348 1.77 20.09 7.51
CA TRP A 348 1.53 20.13 8.94
C TRP A 348 2.69 20.77 9.71
N GLU A 349 3.93 20.47 9.35
CA GLU A 349 5.13 21.09 9.90
C GLU A 349 5.16 22.61 9.69
N GLU A 350 4.68 23.07 8.53
CA GLU A 350 4.58 24.50 8.23
C GLU A 350 3.37 25.14 8.94
N SER A 351 2.17 24.61 8.72
CA SER A 351 0.94 25.25 9.19
C SER A 351 0.70 25.07 10.69
N GLY A 352 1.13 23.96 11.28
CA GLY A 352 0.92 23.60 12.69
C GLY A 352 1.67 24.51 13.66
N ARG A 353 2.83 25.04 13.24
CA ARG A 353 3.61 26.03 14.01
C ARG A 353 2.92 27.40 14.12
N ILE A 354 1.99 27.71 13.22
CA ILE A 354 1.28 29.00 13.18
C ILE A 354 -0.15 28.83 13.69
N LYS A 355 -0.91 27.89 13.10
CA LYS A 355 -2.30 27.58 13.44
C LYS A 355 -2.38 26.16 13.99
N GLY A 356 -2.99 25.99 15.17
CA GLY A 356 -3.04 24.67 15.82
C GLY A 356 -1.80 24.31 16.64
N ARG A 357 -1.00 25.32 17.06
CA ARG A 357 0.23 25.19 17.84
C ARG A 357 0.14 24.22 19.02
N PHE A 358 -0.97 24.27 19.75
CA PHE A 358 -1.19 23.41 20.90
C PHE A 358 -1.22 21.92 20.50
N LEU A 359 -1.97 21.57 19.44
CA LEU A 359 -1.97 20.21 18.93
C LEU A 359 -0.60 19.85 18.34
N TYR A 360 0.06 20.76 17.64
CA TYR A 360 1.37 20.52 17.03
C TYR A 360 2.44 20.15 18.08
N ALA A 361 2.40 20.78 19.27
CA ALA A 361 3.28 20.44 20.38
C ALA A 361 3.07 19.01 20.90
N ILE A 362 1.86 18.46 20.77
CA ILE A 362 1.52 17.09 21.20
C ILE A 362 1.74 16.08 20.06
N GLN A 363 1.48 16.49 18.83
CA GLN A 363 1.45 15.66 17.64
C GLN A 363 2.10 16.43 16.47
N SER A 364 3.42 16.37 16.38
CA SER A 364 4.21 17.06 15.36
C SER A 364 4.16 16.38 13.99
N SER A 365 3.77 15.11 13.93
CA SER A 365 3.64 14.33 12.69
C SER A 365 2.20 13.88 12.44
N VAL A 366 1.84 13.67 11.18
CA VAL A 366 0.52 13.19 10.77
C VAL A 366 0.34 11.73 11.25
N PRO A 367 -0.70 11.40 12.03
CA PRO A 367 -0.97 10.02 12.39
C PRO A 367 -1.60 9.22 11.24
N ARG A 368 -1.33 7.91 11.17
CA ARG A 368 -1.94 7.02 10.15
C ARG A 368 -3.42 6.71 10.42
N LYS A 369 -3.84 6.73 11.69
CA LYS A 369 -5.21 6.48 12.14
C LYS A 369 -5.52 7.39 13.33
N PRO A 370 -6.78 7.80 13.52
CA PRO A 370 -7.15 8.57 14.69
C PRO A 370 -6.92 7.75 15.95
N TRP A 371 -6.40 8.37 17.01
CA TRP A 371 -6.12 7.68 18.28
C TRP A 371 -7.39 7.07 18.89
N PHE A 372 -8.54 7.71 18.69
CA PHE A 372 -9.85 7.22 19.15
C PHE A 372 -10.41 6.06 18.31
N ALA A 373 -9.72 5.57 17.27
CA ALA A 373 -10.21 4.45 16.48
C ALA A 373 -10.13 3.10 17.20
N LYS A 374 -9.30 2.98 18.24
CA LYS A 374 -9.05 1.72 18.98
C LYS A 374 -9.35 1.81 20.48
N LEU A 375 -9.70 2.99 20.98
CA LEU A 375 -9.91 3.22 22.41
C LEU A 375 -11.41 3.13 22.74
N SER A 376 -11.72 2.57 23.90
CA SER A 376 -13.08 2.28 24.39
C SER A 376 -13.71 3.45 25.16
N PHE A 377 -13.25 4.68 24.95
CA PHE A 377 -13.84 5.84 25.61
C PHE A 377 -15.24 6.12 25.05
N GLY A 378 -16.16 6.47 25.95
CA GLY A 378 -17.47 7.01 25.56
C GLY A 378 -17.31 8.32 24.80
N LYS A 379 -18.28 8.65 23.94
CA LYS A 379 -18.27 9.85 23.09
C LYS A 379 -17.87 11.13 23.83
N THR A 380 -18.45 11.38 25.00
CA THR A 380 -18.23 12.60 25.79
C THR A 380 -16.78 12.70 26.23
N ALA A 381 -16.22 11.63 26.78
CA ALA A 381 -14.81 11.57 27.14
C ALA A 381 -13.92 11.77 25.91
N THR A 382 -14.19 11.09 24.80
CA THR A 382 -13.43 11.25 23.55
C THR A 382 -13.45 12.70 23.05
N SER A 383 -14.62 13.33 23.02
CA SER A 383 -14.77 14.73 22.55
C SER A 383 -14.08 15.72 23.49
N THR A 384 -14.13 15.48 24.80
CA THR A 384 -13.43 16.29 25.80
C THR A 384 -11.92 16.20 25.62
N ILE A 385 -11.38 14.98 25.43
CA ILE A 385 -9.95 14.78 25.16
C ILE A 385 -9.56 15.46 23.85
N ILE A 386 -10.35 15.34 22.78
CA ILE A 386 -10.09 16.04 21.52
C ILE A 386 -10.02 17.57 21.75
N ARG A 387 -10.99 18.15 22.47
CA ARG A 387 -11.00 19.58 22.80
C ARG A 387 -9.77 20.00 23.60
N MET A 388 -9.34 19.18 24.56
CA MET A 388 -8.11 19.39 25.32
C MET A 388 -6.89 19.36 24.39
N ARG A 389 -6.76 18.33 23.54
CA ARG A 389 -5.66 18.19 22.56
C ARG A 389 -5.62 19.30 21.52
N LEU A 390 -6.76 19.89 21.18
CA LEU A 390 -6.85 21.06 20.29
C LEU A 390 -6.51 22.37 21.01
N GLY A 391 -6.46 22.40 22.35
CA GLY A 391 -6.31 23.61 23.15
C GLY A 391 -7.56 24.50 23.18
N HIS A 392 -8.72 23.95 22.77
CA HIS A 392 -9.99 24.64 22.63
C HIS A 392 -11.06 23.91 23.45
N ASN A 393 -11.12 24.21 24.74
CA ASN A 393 -11.98 23.55 25.72
C ASN A 393 -12.88 24.55 26.45
N SER A 394 -13.86 24.06 27.22
CA SER A 394 -14.83 24.90 27.92
C SER A 394 -14.31 25.44 29.26
N LEU A 395 -12.99 25.46 29.49
CA LEU A 395 -12.43 26.00 30.71
C LEU A 395 -12.46 27.54 30.67
N PRO A 396 -12.59 28.22 31.83
CA PRO A 396 -12.67 29.68 31.91
C PRO A 396 -11.54 30.40 31.16
N VAL A 397 -10.32 29.83 31.20
CA VAL A 397 -9.14 30.36 30.51
C VAL A 397 -9.30 30.44 28.99
N HIS A 398 -9.98 29.47 28.37
CA HIS A 398 -10.26 29.51 26.93
C HIS A 398 -11.47 30.37 26.61
N LEU A 399 -12.52 30.32 27.45
CA LEU A 399 -13.72 31.13 27.26
C LEU A 399 -13.41 32.63 27.36
N HIS A 400 -12.55 33.05 28.28
CA HIS A 400 -12.11 34.44 28.40
C HIS A 400 -11.43 34.94 27.11
N LYS A 401 -10.61 34.12 26.45
CA LYS A 401 -9.97 34.46 25.16
C LYS A 401 -10.96 34.64 24.02
N LEU A 402 -12.13 33.99 24.07
CA LEU A 402 -13.20 34.17 23.09
C LEU A 402 -13.99 35.45 23.37
N VAL A 403 -14.23 35.80 24.63
CA VAL A 403 -14.95 37.02 25.04
C VAL A 403 -14.12 38.28 24.73
N SER A 404 -12.80 38.27 25.00
CA SER A 404 -11.92 39.41 24.68
C SER A 404 -11.85 39.72 23.17
N PHE A 405 -12.09 38.74 22.30
CA PHE A 405 -12.13 38.93 20.85
C PHE A 405 -13.42 39.60 20.35
N VAL A 406 -14.52 39.49 21.12
CA VAL A 406 -15.82 40.11 20.77
C VAL A 406 -15.82 41.61 21.09
N PHE A 407 -15.04 42.05 22.07
CA PHE A 407 -14.95 43.47 22.45
C PHE A 407 -14.02 44.32 21.57
N TYR A 408 -13.27 43.72 20.64
CA TYR A 408 -12.40 44.47 19.70
C TYR A 408 -13.06 44.74 18.32
N TYR A 409 -14.31 44.29 18.12
CA TYR A 409 -15.08 44.48 16.88
C TYR A 409 -16.51 45.03 17.12
N LEU A 410 -16.73 45.66 18.27
CA LEU A 410 -17.79 46.65 18.48
C LEU A 410 -17.12 48.02 18.56
#